data_AF-A0A3C1LXF2-F1
#
_entry.id   AF-A0A3C1LXF2-F1
#
_cell.length_a   1.000
_cell.length_b   1.000
_cell.length_c   1.000
_cell.angle_alpha   90.00
_cell.angle_beta   90.00
_cell.angle_gamma   90.00
#
_symmetry.space_group_name_H-M   'P 1'
#
loop_
_entity.id
_entity.type
_entity.pdbx_description
1 polymer ?
#
loop_
_entity_poly.entity_id
_entity_poly.type
_entity_poly.pdbx_seq_one_letter_code
_entity_poly.pdbx_strand_id
1 'polypeptide(L)'
;MGGDVRGCDGFEVWNTMAQTIKEISPDKLMCFHPFGRTSSSNWFNQQPWLDINMFQSGHRRYDQRALNSWDDLSRADEWYGEDNWRYVLHNHSLEPLKPVLDAEPSYEGIPQGLHDPAQPRWQDYDVRRYAYWSVFAGACGFTYGNNSVMQFYKNGFNPSYGANEYWDEAIHHPGSAQIPILKQLIELFPYYDGAPAQNMLAGGEGEKYERISVFAGDDYALFYNYSGRAFAVNMGMISGEKVNAWWFDPSNGKFSFAGVFANSGTISFAPAKRYSGQNDTVLVLFDIKADYIK
;
A
#
# COMPACT_ATOMS: atom_id res chain seq x y z
N MET A 1 -1.00 -19.09 7.55
CA MET A 1 -1.23 -19.27 8.99
C MET A 1 -1.91 -18.02 9.56
N GLY A 2 -2.47 -18.08 10.77
CA GLY A 2 -3.14 -16.95 11.41
C GLY A 2 -4.58 -16.73 10.91
N GLY A 3 -5.00 -15.47 10.84
CA GLY A 3 -6.36 -15.03 10.50
C GLY A 3 -6.89 -14.07 11.56
N ASP A 4 -6.82 -12.76 11.27
CA ASP A 4 -7.10 -11.63 12.18
C ASP A 4 -6.84 -11.91 13.68
N VAL A 5 -5.60 -12.32 14.00
CA VAL A 5 -5.20 -12.71 15.35
C VAL A 5 -3.75 -12.33 15.61
N ARG A 6 -3.42 -11.96 16.86
CA ARG A 6 -2.04 -11.65 17.24
C ARG A 6 -1.23 -12.95 17.30
N GLY A 7 0.00 -12.93 16.80
CA GLY A 7 0.84 -14.13 16.75
C GLY A 7 1.18 -14.71 18.12
N CYS A 8 1.16 -13.89 19.18
CA CYS A 8 1.34 -14.35 20.55
C CYS A 8 0.13 -15.13 21.10
N ASP A 9 -1.08 -14.89 20.58
CA ASP A 9 -2.28 -15.60 20.98
C ASP A 9 -2.32 -16.95 20.26
N GLY A 10 -1.76 -17.98 20.90
CA GLY A 10 -1.61 -19.32 20.33
C GLY A 10 -0.30 -19.59 19.60
N PHE A 11 0.78 -18.85 19.94
CA PHE A 11 2.10 -18.94 19.29
C PHE A 11 2.58 -20.38 19.02
N GLU A 12 2.54 -21.26 20.02
CA GLU A 12 2.98 -22.66 19.88
C GLU A 12 2.11 -23.47 18.92
N VAL A 13 0.79 -23.22 18.91
CA VAL A 13 -0.13 -23.87 17.98
C VAL A 13 0.19 -23.45 16.55
N TRP A 14 0.41 -22.15 16.32
CA TRP A 14 0.76 -21.62 15.01
C TRP A 14 2.07 -22.20 14.49
N ASN A 15 3.12 -22.24 15.32
CA ASN A 15 4.41 -22.83 14.94
C ASN A 15 4.29 -24.33 14.62
N THR A 16 3.62 -25.09 15.48
CA THR A 16 3.45 -26.54 15.28
C THR A 16 2.75 -26.83 13.96
N MET A 17 1.65 -26.12 13.66
CA MET A 17 0.94 -26.27 12.41
C MET A 17 1.79 -25.86 11.20
N ALA A 18 2.49 -24.72 11.28
CA ALA A 18 3.31 -24.21 10.19
C ALA A 18 4.47 -25.14 9.83
N GLN A 19 5.20 -25.64 10.84
CA GLN A 19 6.29 -26.59 10.68
C GLN A 19 5.79 -27.91 10.07
N THR A 20 4.69 -28.46 10.59
CA THR A 20 4.08 -29.69 10.06
C THR A 20 3.72 -29.54 8.59
N ILE A 21 3.12 -28.41 8.19
CA ILE A 21 2.78 -28.15 6.79
C ILE A 21 4.04 -28.01 5.93
N LYS A 22 5.08 -27.31 6.39
CA LYS A 22 6.35 -27.15 5.67
C LYS A 22 7.12 -28.46 5.50
N GLU A 23 7.03 -29.38 6.45
CA GLU A 23 7.62 -30.72 6.32
C GLU A 23 6.98 -31.52 5.19
N ILE A 24 5.66 -31.38 5.00
CA ILE A 24 4.90 -32.11 3.97
C ILE A 24 4.96 -31.39 2.61
N SER A 25 5.05 -30.05 2.62
CA SER A 25 4.95 -29.21 1.42
C SER A 25 5.98 -28.07 1.45
N PRO A 26 7.29 -28.37 1.37
CA PRO A 26 8.35 -27.39 1.56
C PRO A 26 8.37 -26.28 0.49
N ASP A 27 7.94 -26.59 -0.73
CA ASP A 27 8.05 -25.69 -1.90
C ASP A 27 6.95 -24.61 -1.97
N LYS A 28 6.03 -24.56 -1.01
CA LYS A 28 4.95 -23.56 -0.97
C LYS A 28 5.33 -22.42 -0.05
N LEU A 29 5.22 -21.19 -0.54
CA LEU A 29 5.36 -20.00 0.28
C LEU A 29 4.29 -19.98 1.38
N MET A 30 4.68 -19.55 2.57
CA MET A 30 3.83 -19.50 3.74
C MET A 30 4.00 -18.16 4.45
N CYS A 31 2.86 -17.59 4.83
CA CYS A 31 2.75 -16.31 5.51
C CYS A 31 1.92 -16.46 6.79
N PHE A 32 1.88 -15.42 7.62
CA PHE A 32 0.99 -15.33 8.78
C PHE A 32 0.14 -14.06 8.68
N HIS A 33 -1.19 -14.20 8.67
CA HIS A 33 -2.12 -13.08 8.66
C HIS A 33 -2.36 -12.57 10.09
N PRO A 34 -1.89 -11.37 10.46
CA PRO A 34 -1.94 -10.89 11.83
C PRO A 34 -3.24 -10.12 12.14
N PHE A 35 -3.38 -9.67 13.39
CA PHE A 35 -4.47 -8.81 13.85
C PHE A 35 -4.34 -7.39 13.30
N GLY A 36 -5.45 -6.66 13.24
CA GLY A 36 -5.46 -5.26 12.81
C GLY A 36 -4.46 -4.38 13.56
N ARG A 37 -3.71 -3.58 12.80
CA ARG A 37 -2.62 -2.69 13.25
C ARG A 37 -1.40 -3.43 13.79
N THR A 38 -1.18 -4.66 13.35
CA THR A 38 0.01 -5.42 13.71
C THR A 38 0.64 -6.05 12.48
N SER A 39 1.90 -6.49 12.62
CA SER A 39 2.62 -7.22 11.59
C SER A 39 3.03 -8.60 12.10
N SER A 40 3.02 -9.58 11.22
CA SER A 40 3.52 -10.93 11.52
C SER A 40 4.99 -10.93 11.97
N SER A 41 5.79 -9.96 11.54
CA SER A 41 7.18 -9.82 11.94
C SER A 41 7.36 -9.57 13.44
N ASN A 42 6.35 -9.02 14.13
CA ASN A 42 6.35 -8.83 15.58
C ASN A 42 6.56 -10.13 16.36
N TRP A 43 6.26 -11.29 15.75
CA TRP A 43 6.35 -12.60 16.41
C TRP A 43 7.15 -13.62 15.60
N PHE A 44 7.11 -13.53 14.27
CA PHE A 44 7.52 -14.64 13.41
C PHE A 44 8.64 -14.29 12.41
N ASN A 45 9.26 -13.09 12.49
CA ASN A 45 10.31 -12.73 11.52
C ASN A 45 11.47 -13.74 11.49
N GLN A 46 11.85 -14.30 12.64
CA GLN A 46 12.90 -15.31 12.78
C GLN A 46 12.45 -16.74 12.43
N GLN A 47 11.16 -16.98 12.22
CA GLN A 47 10.68 -18.34 11.96
C GLN A 47 11.08 -18.79 10.55
N PRO A 48 11.68 -19.98 10.40
CA PRO A 48 12.13 -20.48 9.10
C PRO A 48 10.97 -20.86 8.18
N TRP A 49 9.78 -21.14 8.73
CA TRP A 49 8.60 -21.45 7.95
C TRP A 49 7.94 -20.21 7.32
N LEU A 50 8.25 -18.99 7.80
CA LEU A 50 7.64 -17.75 7.32
C LEU A 50 8.47 -17.16 6.17
N ASP A 51 7.94 -17.18 4.94
CA ASP A 51 8.65 -16.70 3.76
C ASP A 51 8.41 -15.20 3.49
N ILE A 52 7.20 -14.71 3.76
CA ILE A 52 6.78 -13.33 3.53
C ILE A 52 6.03 -12.83 4.78
N ASN A 53 6.42 -11.65 5.27
CA ASN A 53 5.68 -10.97 6.32
C ASN A 53 4.38 -10.38 5.74
N MET A 54 3.27 -10.53 6.46
CA MET A 54 2.04 -9.77 6.21
C MET A 54 1.79 -8.80 7.36
N PHE A 55 1.13 -7.68 7.06
CA PHE A 55 0.52 -6.79 8.04
C PHE A 55 -0.93 -6.46 7.64
N GLN A 56 -1.70 -6.00 8.62
CA GLN A 56 -3.07 -5.52 8.43
C GLN A 56 -3.12 -4.04 8.82
N SER A 57 -3.17 -3.13 7.84
CA SER A 57 -3.24 -1.70 8.14
C SER A 57 -4.66 -1.18 8.38
N GLY A 58 -5.68 -1.91 7.95
CA GLY A 58 -7.08 -1.51 8.08
C GLY A 58 -7.61 -1.51 9.53
N HIS A 59 -8.80 -0.98 9.81
CA HIS A 59 -9.67 -0.17 8.94
C HIS A 59 -9.97 1.20 9.57
N ARG A 60 -9.08 1.67 10.45
CA ARG A 60 -9.28 2.87 11.28
C ARG A 60 -8.63 4.09 10.63
N ARG A 61 -9.28 5.26 10.71
CA ARG A 61 -8.72 6.55 10.26
C ARG A 61 -7.85 7.19 11.35
N TYR A 62 -7.12 8.26 11.03
CA TYR A 62 -6.10 8.85 11.92
C TYR A 62 -6.55 9.19 13.36
N ASP A 63 -7.79 9.63 13.57
CA ASP A 63 -8.31 10.02 14.90
C ASP A 63 -8.92 8.83 15.67
N GLN A 64 -8.96 7.64 15.08
CA GLN A 64 -9.55 6.43 15.66
C GLN A 64 -8.51 5.52 16.35
N ARG A 65 -7.51 6.11 17.02
CA ARG A 65 -6.57 5.31 17.82
C ARG A 65 -7.30 4.50 18.90
N ALA A 66 -8.32 5.11 19.50
CA ALA A 66 -9.23 4.46 20.43
C ALA A 66 -10.68 4.54 19.92
N LEU A 67 -11.38 3.42 19.91
CA LEU A 67 -12.80 3.22 19.65
C LEU A 67 -13.58 2.75 20.90
N ASN A 68 -13.02 2.93 22.10
CA ASN A 68 -13.66 2.68 23.39
C ASN A 68 -14.12 1.22 23.58
N SER A 69 -15.43 0.94 23.55
CA SER A 69 -16.00 -0.40 23.75
C SER A 69 -15.56 -1.43 22.70
N TRP A 70 -14.97 -0.95 21.61
CA TRP A 70 -14.47 -1.77 20.50
C TRP A 70 -12.95 -1.94 20.50
N ASP A 71 -12.27 -1.42 21.53
CA ASP A 71 -10.84 -1.57 21.68
C ASP A 71 -10.47 -2.71 22.63
N ASP A 72 -9.37 -3.37 22.28
CA ASP A 72 -8.54 -4.10 23.23
C ASP A 72 -7.45 -3.15 23.77
N LEU A 73 -7.86 -2.11 24.54
CA LEU A 73 -6.94 -1.11 25.12
C LEU A 73 -5.88 -1.72 26.05
N SER A 74 -6.00 -3.01 26.38
CA SER A 74 -5.09 -3.72 27.26
C SER A 74 -3.72 -4.00 26.64
N ARG A 75 -3.57 -3.84 25.32
CA ARG A 75 -2.34 -4.16 24.58
C ARG A 75 -1.80 -2.94 23.84
N ALA A 76 -0.53 -2.62 24.07
CA ALA A 76 0.18 -1.55 23.38
C ALA A 76 0.62 -2.02 21.99
N ASP A 77 -0.31 -2.03 21.03
CA ASP A 77 0.02 -2.23 19.62
C ASP A 77 0.57 -0.94 18.99
N GLU A 78 1.33 -1.08 17.91
CA GLU A 78 1.81 0.04 17.12
C GLU A 78 0.62 0.84 16.55
N TRP A 79 0.74 2.17 16.48
CA TRP A 79 -0.27 3.04 15.88
C TRP A 79 0.36 3.90 14.79
N TYR A 80 0.11 3.52 13.54
CA TYR A 80 0.48 4.30 12.36
C TYR A 80 -0.71 5.03 11.73
N GLY A 81 -1.92 4.87 12.26
CA GLY A 81 -3.13 5.40 11.64
C GLY A 81 -3.25 4.91 10.20
N GLU A 82 -3.38 5.83 9.26
CA GLU A 82 -3.51 5.50 7.84
C GLU A 82 -2.17 5.43 7.09
N ASP A 83 -1.05 5.66 7.79
CA ASP A 83 0.31 5.61 7.22
C ASP A 83 0.78 4.15 7.06
N ASN A 84 0.13 3.37 6.19
CA ASN A 84 0.44 1.94 6.04
C ASN A 84 1.88 1.67 5.56
N TRP A 85 2.50 2.61 4.86
CA TRP A 85 3.93 2.59 4.50
C TRP A 85 4.87 2.41 5.71
N ARG A 86 4.46 2.83 6.92
CA ARG A 86 5.27 2.67 8.13
C ARG A 86 5.46 1.20 8.53
N TYR A 87 4.46 0.34 8.28
CA TYR A 87 4.62 -1.10 8.50
C TYR A 87 5.67 -1.71 7.58
N VAL A 88 5.72 -1.26 6.32
CA VAL A 88 6.73 -1.70 5.35
C VAL A 88 8.13 -1.32 5.82
N LEU A 89 8.33 -0.04 6.18
CA LEU A 89 9.62 0.43 6.68
C LEU A 89 10.05 -0.27 7.98
N HIS A 90 9.11 -0.52 8.89
CA HIS A 90 9.38 -1.30 10.09
C HIS A 90 9.90 -2.70 9.72
N ASN A 91 9.20 -3.42 8.84
CA ASN A 91 9.60 -4.76 8.41
C ASN A 91 10.97 -4.78 7.71
N HIS A 92 11.27 -3.78 6.88
CA HIS A 92 12.56 -3.64 6.20
C HIS A 92 13.72 -3.29 7.15
N SER A 93 13.43 -2.85 8.39
CA SER A 93 14.45 -2.60 9.41
C SER A 93 14.87 -3.85 10.19
N LEU A 94 14.19 -4.98 9.96
CA LEU A 94 14.42 -6.22 10.68
C LEU A 94 15.38 -7.14 9.93
N GLU A 95 16.14 -7.92 10.69
CA GLU A 95 17.01 -8.98 10.18
C GLU A 95 16.50 -10.36 10.64
N PRO A 96 16.50 -11.40 9.79
CA PRO A 96 16.80 -11.32 8.36
C PRO A 96 15.74 -10.50 7.63
N LEU A 97 16.17 -9.72 6.63
CA LEU A 97 15.24 -9.04 5.73
C LEU A 97 14.37 -10.07 5.00
N LYS A 98 13.04 -9.87 5.04
CA LYS A 98 12.06 -10.68 4.31
C LYS A 98 11.11 -9.77 3.55
N PRO A 99 10.56 -10.22 2.39
CA PRO A 99 9.50 -9.48 1.70
C PRO A 99 8.30 -9.24 2.63
N VAL A 100 7.58 -8.14 2.38
CA VAL A 100 6.41 -7.76 3.17
C VAL A 100 5.23 -7.34 2.29
N LEU A 101 4.01 -7.66 2.73
CA LEU A 101 2.76 -7.39 2.03
C LEU A 101 1.72 -6.77 2.97
N ASP A 102 1.05 -5.70 2.52
CA ASP A 102 -0.20 -5.24 3.14
C ASP A 102 -1.32 -6.19 2.71
N ALA A 103 -1.67 -7.12 3.59
CA ALA A 103 -2.59 -8.22 3.29
C ALA A 103 -4.05 -7.86 3.55
N GLU A 104 -4.30 -6.86 4.39
CA GLU A 104 -5.64 -6.38 4.73
C GLU A 104 -5.60 -4.86 5.03
N PRO A 105 -5.61 -4.04 3.98
CA PRO A 105 -5.76 -2.60 4.09
C PRO A 105 -7.24 -2.24 4.33
N SER A 106 -7.52 -0.93 4.46
CA SER A 106 -8.89 -0.44 4.52
C SER A 106 -9.70 -0.82 3.26
N TYR A 107 -10.70 -1.69 3.40
CA TYR A 107 -11.55 -2.17 2.30
C TYR A 107 -12.44 -1.11 1.67
N GLU A 108 -12.63 -1.17 0.35
CA GLU A 108 -13.59 -0.32 -0.36
C GLU A 108 -15.00 -0.55 0.18
N GLY A 109 -15.71 0.54 0.46
CA GLY A 109 -17.08 0.50 0.97
C GLY A 109 -17.22 0.09 2.44
N ILE A 110 -16.15 -0.16 3.19
CA ILE A 110 -16.26 -0.45 4.64
C ILE A 110 -16.30 0.86 5.46
N PRO A 111 -17.11 0.97 6.53
CA PRO A 111 -17.09 2.14 7.39
C PRO A 111 -15.72 2.35 8.04
N GLN A 112 -15.29 3.60 8.14
CA GLN A 112 -14.07 3.98 8.83
C GLN A 112 -14.19 3.60 10.31
N GLY A 113 -13.38 2.62 10.74
CA GLY A 113 -13.42 2.06 12.09
C GLY A 113 -14.39 0.90 12.28
N LEU A 114 -14.96 0.34 11.21
CA LEU A 114 -15.80 -0.87 11.16
C LEU A 114 -17.17 -0.81 11.86
N HIS A 115 -17.18 -0.46 13.15
CA HIS A 115 -18.26 -0.82 14.08
C HIS A 115 -19.51 0.06 13.98
N ASP A 116 -19.37 1.29 13.49
CA ASP A 116 -20.48 2.23 13.31
C ASP A 116 -20.80 2.40 11.81
N PRO A 117 -21.91 1.84 11.31
CA PRO A 117 -22.30 1.93 9.91
C PRO A 117 -22.61 3.36 9.42
N ALA A 118 -22.80 4.31 10.35
CA ALA A 118 -23.04 5.70 10.04
C ALA A 118 -21.74 6.49 9.77
N GLN A 119 -20.57 5.91 10.05
CA GLN A 119 -19.29 6.53 9.71
C GLN A 119 -19.11 6.65 8.19
N PRO A 120 -18.30 7.62 7.72
CA PRO A 120 -17.87 7.66 6.34
C PRO A 120 -17.23 6.33 5.94
N ARG A 121 -17.37 5.95 4.66
CA ARG A 121 -16.81 4.71 4.13
C ARG A 121 -15.53 4.99 3.36
N TRP A 122 -14.57 4.08 3.44
CA TRP A 122 -13.38 4.10 2.59
C TRP A 122 -13.78 3.96 1.12
N GLN A 123 -13.19 4.78 0.25
CA GLN A 123 -13.51 4.86 -1.17
C GLN A 123 -12.34 4.37 -2.05
N ASP A 124 -12.56 4.28 -3.35
CA ASP A 124 -11.57 3.88 -4.35
C ASP A 124 -10.25 4.67 -4.24
N TYR A 125 -10.32 6.00 -4.07
CA TYR A 125 -9.13 6.84 -3.89
C TYR A 125 -8.37 6.59 -2.59
N ASP A 126 -9.05 6.14 -1.53
CA ASP A 126 -8.38 5.70 -0.31
C ASP A 126 -7.62 4.39 -0.57
N VAL A 127 -8.26 3.43 -1.23
CA VAL A 127 -7.63 2.16 -1.61
C VAL A 127 -6.38 2.42 -2.46
N ARG A 128 -6.44 3.32 -3.45
CA ARG A 128 -5.26 3.71 -4.23
C ARG A 128 -4.17 4.31 -3.34
N ARG A 129 -4.49 5.19 -2.38
CA ARG A 129 -3.51 5.71 -1.42
C ARG A 129 -2.79 4.59 -0.66
N TYR A 130 -3.52 3.66 -0.05
CA TYR A 130 -2.90 2.54 0.66
C TYR A 130 -2.04 1.68 -0.27
N ALA A 131 -2.51 1.41 -1.49
CA ALA A 131 -1.80 0.59 -2.47
C ALA A 131 -0.45 1.20 -2.88
N TYR A 132 -0.46 2.45 -3.33
CA TYR A 132 0.75 3.12 -3.80
C TYR A 132 1.69 3.45 -2.64
N TRP A 133 1.19 3.81 -1.47
CA TRP A 133 2.04 4.03 -0.29
C TRP A 133 2.77 2.76 0.15
N SER A 134 2.08 1.62 0.18
CA SER A 134 2.69 0.33 0.55
C SER A 134 3.75 -0.10 -0.46
N VAL A 135 3.39 -0.12 -1.75
CA VAL A 135 4.30 -0.58 -2.81
C VAL A 135 5.48 0.38 -2.97
N PHE A 136 5.29 1.70 -2.92
CA PHE A 136 6.42 2.65 -3.06
C PHE A 136 7.30 2.68 -1.80
N ALA A 137 6.83 2.15 -0.67
CA ALA A 137 7.67 1.88 0.50
C ALA A 137 8.45 0.55 0.40
N GLY A 138 8.26 -0.21 -0.70
CA GLY A 138 9.00 -1.42 -1.03
C GLY A 138 8.27 -2.73 -0.72
N ALA A 139 6.96 -2.70 -0.44
CA ALA A 139 6.19 -3.94 -0.28
C ALA A 139 6.24 -4.80 -1.56
N CYS A 140 6.23 -6.12 -1.43
CA CYS A 140 6.30 -7.02 -2.58
C CYS A 140 4.98 -7.15 -3.36
N GLY A 141 3.98 -6.33 -3.04
CA GLY A 141 2.66 -6.31 -3.66
C GLY A 141 1.65 -5.58 -2.78
N PHE A 142 0.37 -5.79 -3.08
CA PHE A 142 -0.75 -5.25 -2.31
C PHE A 142 -1.99 -6.15 -2.45
N THR A 143 -2.77 -6.30 -1.38
CA THR A 143 -4.04 -7.05 -1.40
C THR A 143 -5.22 -6.08 -1.33
N TYR A 144 -6.07 -6.11 -2.34
CA TYR A 144 -7.34 -5.37 -2.34
C TYR A 144 -8.42 -6.12 -1.55
N GLY A 145 -9.31 -5.38 -0.91
CA GLY A 145 -10.55 -5.94 -0.39
C GLY A 145 -11.71 -4.95 -0.45
N ASN A 146 -12.92 -5.50 -0.41
CA ASN A 146 -14.17 -4.76 -0.48
C ASN A 146 -15.12 -5.33 0.57
N ASN A 147 -15.84 -4.44 1.26
CA ASN A 147 -16.72 -4.81 2.38
C ASN A 147 -17.73 -5.88 1.98
N SER A 148 -18.38 -5.74 0.84
CA SER A 148 -19.41 -6.67 0.39
C SER A 148 -18.82 -7.95 -0.19
N VAL A 149 -17.71 -7.85 -0.95
CA VAL A 149 -17.07 -8.99 -1.61
C VAL A 149 -16.48 -9.97 -0.59
N MET A 150 -15.75 -9.48 0.42
CA MET A 150 -15.05 -10.36 1.38
C MET A 150 -16.00 -11.28 2.16
N GLN A 151 -17.25 -10.83 2.35
CA GLN A 151 -18.30 -11.58 3.06
C GLN A 151 -19.36 -12.18 2.11
N PHE A 152 -19.17 -12.10 0.80
CA PHE A 152 -20.13 -12.53 -0.22
C PHE A 152 -21.57 -12.05 0.06
N TYR A 153 -21.73 -10.79 0.48
CA TYR A 153 -23.01 -10.28 0.94
C TYR A 153 -24.09 -10.41 -0.15
N LYS A 154 -25.24 -11.01 0.22
CA LYS A 154 -26.41 -11.20 -0.64
C LYS A 154 -27.68 -11.19 0.21
N ASN A 155 -28.83 -11.03 -0.44
CA ASN A 155 -30.13 -11.12 0.24
C ASN A 155 -30.27 -12.44 1.02
N GLY A 156 -30.84 -12.38 2.22
CA GLY A 156 -30.99 -13.52 3.12
C GLY A 156 -29.84 -13.73 4.11
N PHE A 157 -28.78 -12.91 4.04
CA PHE A 157 -27.68 -12.90 5.00
C PHE A 157 -27.65 -11.58 5.77
N ASN A 158 -27.29 -11.62 7.05
CA ASN A 158 -27.08 -10.40 7.83
C ASN A 158 -25.72 -9.78 7.45
N PRO A 159 -25.67 -8.52 6.99
CA PRO A 159 -24.42 -7.89 6.62
C PRO A 159 -23.57 -7.57 7.85
N SER A 160 -22.28 -7.86 7.76
CA SER A 160 -21.27 -7.31 8.66
C SER A 160 -20.87 -5.90 8.20
N TYR A 161 -20.51 -5.05 9.16
CA TYR A 161 -20.00 -3.69 8.91
C TYR A 161 -20.89 -2.85 7.99
N GLY A 162 -22.21 -3.06 8.10
CA GLY A 162 -23.22 -2.37 7.33
C GLY A 162 -23.06 -2.47 5.82
N ALA A 163 -22.55 -3.59 5.27
CA ALA A 163 -22.59 -3.83 3.83
C ALA A 163 -24.00 -3.62 3.28
N ASN A 164 -24.12 -2.84 2.21
CA ASN A 164 -25.39 -2.35 1.68
C ASN A 164 -25.57 -2.58 0.18
N GLU A 165 -24.64 -3.26 -0.47
CA GLU A 165 -24.65 -3.59 -1.89
C GLU A 165 -24.17 -5.03 -2.07
N TYR A 166 -24.77 -5.81 -2.98
CA TYR A 166 -24.42 -7.23 -3.11
C TYR A 166 -23.03 -7.43 -3.71
N TRP A 167 -22.40 -8.54 -3.34
CA TRP A 167 -21.01 -8.82 -3.74
C TRP A 167 -20.81 -8.90 -5.25
N ASP A 168 -21.83 -9.36 -5.98
CA ASP A 168 -21.81 -9.49 -7.44
C ASP A 168 -21.98 -8.14 -8.16
N GLU A 169 -22.42 -7.11 -7.46
CA GLU A 169 -22.37 -5.72 -7.92
C GLU A 169 -21.08 -5.04 -7.45
N ALA A 170 -20.72 -5.21 -6.17
CA ALA A 170 -19.54 -4.61 -5.55
C ALA A 170 -18.21 -5.07 -6.14
N ILE A 171 -18.17 -6.25 -6.77
CA ILE A 171 -16.99 -6.72 -7.52
C ILE A 171 -16.63 -5.80 -8.69
N HIS A 172 -17.55 -4.93 -9.11
CA HIS A 172 -17.35 -3.93 -10.15
C HIS A 172 -17.06 -2.53 -9.60
N HIS A 173 -16.86 -2.38 -8.29
CA HIS A 173 -16.45 -1.09 -7.71
C HIS A 173 -15.13 -0.59 -8.29
N PRO A 174 -14.93 0.75 -8.41
CA PRO A 174 -13.78 1.30 -9.11
C PRO A 174 -12.43 0.80 -8.58
N GLY A 175 -12.26 0.63 -7.27
CA GLY A 175 -11.00 0.14 -6.69
C GLY A 175 -10.58 -1.22 -7.24
N SER A 176 -11.53 -2.13 -7.50
CA SER A 176 -11.25 -3.44 -8.09
C SER A 176 -10.57 -3.38 -9.46
N ALA A 177 -10.95 -2.40 -10.29
CA ALA A 177 -10.39 -2.20 -11.63
C ALA A 177 -9.12 -1.34 -11.61
N GLN A 178 -8.94 -0.53 -10.56
CA GLN A 178 -7.80 0.38 -10.41
C GLN A 178 -6.56 -0.30 -9.81
N ILE A 179 -6.70 -1.32 -8.97
CA ILE A 179 -5.53 -1.99 -8.39
C ILE A 179 -4.66 -2.71 -9.45
N PRO A 180 -5.22 -3.37 -10.48
CA PRO A 180 -4.44 -3.83 -11.62
C PRO A 180 -3.63 -2.74 -12.35
N ILE A 181 -4.05 -1.47 -12.29
CA ILE A 181 -3.33 -0.35 -12.90
C ILE A 181 -2.01 -0.09 -12.18
N LEU A 182 -1.98 -0.22 -10.84
CA LEU A 182 -0.73 -0.18 -10.08
C LEU A 182 0.21 -1.29 -10.53
N LYS A 183 -0.28 -2.54 -10.63
CA LYS A 183 0.53 -3.66 -11.12
C LYS A 183 1.14 -3.35 -12.50
N GLN A 184 0.32 -2.87 -13.44
CA GLN A 184 0.79 -2.52 -14.78
C GLN A 184 1.87 -1.44 -14.75
N LEU A 185 1.71 -0.40 -13.93
CA LEU A 185 2.73 0.65 -13.79
C LEU A 185 4.06 0.06 -13.29
N ILE A 186 4.03 -0.75 -12.23
CA ILE A 186 5.24 -1.25 -11.59
C ILE A 186 5.96 -2.29 -12.47
N GLU A 187 5.22 -3.08 -13.26
CA GLU A 187 5.78 -4.02 -14.24
C GLU A 187 6.47 -3.34 -15.45
N LEU A 188 6.31 -2.02 -15.64
CA LEU A 188 7.08 -1.27 -16.64
C LEU A 188 8.54 -1.03 -16.23
N PHE A 189 8.86 -1.12 -14.93
CA PHE A 189 10.16 -0.75 -14.39
C PHE A 189 10.84 -1.95 -13.69
N PRO A 190 12.19 -2.00 -13.64
CA PRO A 190 12.95 -3.00 -12.90
C PRO A 190 12.76 -2.94 -11.37
N TYR A 191 11.59 -3.34 -10.87
CA TYR A 191 11.22 -3.19 -9.46
C TYR A 191 12.20 -3.85 -8.47
N TYR A 192 12.80 -4.99 -8.86
CA TYR A 192 13.73 -5.75 -8.02
C TYR A 192 15.04 -5.01 -7.73
N ASP A 193 15.44 -4.10 -8.62
CA ASP A 193 16.66 -3.29 -8.50
C ASP A 193 16.35 -1.91 -7.88
N GLY A 194 15.07 -1.63 -7.59
CA GLY A 194 14.62 -0.38 -7.01
C GLY A 194 14.46 -0.42 -5.49
N ALA A 195 14.35 0.77 -4.89
CA ALA A 195 14.12 0.96 -3.47
C ALA A 195 13.35 2.25 -3.18
N PRO A 196 12.78 2.40 -1.96
CA PRO A 196 12.23 3.67 -1.51
C PRO A 196 13.30 4.77 -1.51
N ALA A 197 13.00 5.93 -2.10
CA ALA A 197 13.98 6.99 -2.38
C ALA A 197 13.50 8.38 -1.94
N GLN A 198 12.98 8.49 -0.71
CA GLN A 198 12.44 9.75 -0.17
C GLN A 198 13.44 10.93 -0.19
N ASN A 199 14.75 10.64 -0.18
CA ASN A 199 15.83 11.62 -0.29
C ASN A 199 15.84 12.40 -1.62
N MET A 200 15.14 11.91 -2.65
CA MET A 200 14.92 12.64 -3.89
C MET A 200 13.99 13.86 -3.73
N LEU A 201 13.31 14.04 -2.60
CA LEU A 201 12.47 15.20 -2.34
C LEU A 201 13.26 16.33 -1.69
N ALA A 202 13.37 17.48 -2.38
CA ALA A 202 14.12 18.64 -1.87
C ALA A 202 13.40 19.37 -0.72
N GLY A 203 12.06 19.33 -0.72
CA GLY A 203 11.21 20.04 0.26
C GLY A 203 10.65 19.15 1.38
N GLY A 204 11.15 17.93 1.54
CA GLY A 204 10.61 16.92 2.45
C GLY A 204 9.36 16.21 1.92
N GLU A 205 9.01 15.11 2.58
CA GLU A 205 7.95 14.22 2.11
C GLU A 205 6.54 14.76 2.28
N GLY A 206 6.29 15.59 3.30
CA GLY A 206 4.95 16.07 3.67
C GLY A 206 4.26 15.15 4.68
N GLU A 207 3.21 15.65 5.34
CA GLU A 207 2.50 14.91 6.39
C GLU A 207 1.18 14.34 5.89
N LYS A 208 0.80 13.15 6.38
CA LYS A 208 -0.46 12.48 6.06
C LYS A 208 -0.69 12.45 4.54
N TYR A 209 -1.82 12.98 4.07
CA TYR A 209 -2.21 12.99 2.66
C TYR A 209 -1.35 13.88 1.76
N GLU A 210 -0.56 14.79 2.33
CA GLU A 210 0.43 15.58 1.60
C GLU A 210 1.74 14.82 1.39
N ARG A 211 1.87 13.59 1.91
CA ARG A 211 3.06 12.77 1.75
C ARG A 211 3.24 12.34 0.29
N ILE A 212 4.40 12.65 -0.28
CA ILE A 212 4.86 12.11 -1.57
C ILE A 212 5.63 10.81 -1.29
N SER A 213 5.20 9.70 -1.89
CA SER A 213 5.95 8.43 -1.82
C SER A 213 6.86 8.32 -3.04
N VAL A 214 8.11 7.94 -2.84
CA VAL A 214 9.12 7.86 -3.88
C VAL A 214 9.73 6.47 -3.92
N PHE A 215 9.74 5.88 -5.11
CA PHE A 215 10.42 4.63 -5.41
C PHE A 215 11.30 4.84 -6.64
N ALA A 216 12.56 4.40 -6.59
CA ALA A 216 13.50 4.64 -7.68
C ALA A 216 14.42 3.43 -7.88
N GLY A 217 14.85 3.22 -9.12
CA GLY A 217 15.98 2.38 -9.47
C GLY A 217 17.11 3.22 -10.05
N ASP A 218 18.01 2.59 -10.81
CA ASP A 218 19.20 3.28 -11.34
C ASP A 218 18.87 4.36 -12.38
N ASP A 219 17.87 4.14 -13.23
CA ASP A 219 17.57 4.99 -14.40
C ASP A 219 16.10 5.48 -14.43
N TYR A 220 15.34 5.26 -13.34
CA TYR A 220 13.96 5.70 -13.20
C TYR A 220 13.60 6.09 -11.76
N ALA A 221 12.64 6.98 -11.61
CA ALA A 221 12.05 7.37 -10.33
C ALA A 221 10.56 7.65 -10.46
N LEU A 222 9.78 7.17 -9.50
CA LEU A 222 8.33 7.27 -9.43
C LEU A 222 7.95 8.04 -8.17
N PHE A 223 7.11 9.07 -8.30
CA PHE A 223 6.66 9.91 -7.19
C PHE A 223 5.13 9.89 -7.12
N TYR A 224 4.57 9.09 -6.21
CA TYR A 224 3.13 9.08 -5.95
C TYR A 224 2.73 10.26 -5.06
N ASN A 225 1.86 11.11 -5.60
CA ASN A 225 1.35 12.32 -4.99
C ASN A 225 -0.17 12.20 -4.84
N TYR A 226 -0.65 11.96 -3.63
CA TYR A 226 -2.08 11.77 -3.38
C TYR A 226 -2.88 13.10 -3.39
N SER A 227 -2.36 14.16 -2.78
CA SER A 227 -3.07 15.44 -2.65
C SER A 227 -3.06 16.28 -3.92
N GLY A 228 -2.11 16.03 -4.82
CA GLY A 228 -1.86 16.88 -5.99
C GLY A 228 -1.10 18.17 -5.66
N ARG A 229 -0.46 18.26 -4.49
CA ARG A 229 0.37 19.42 -4.14
C ARG A 229 1.58 19.56 -5.06
N ALA A 230 2.12 20.77 -5.15
CA ALA A 230 3.44 20.96 -5.75
C ALA A 230 4.53 20.37 -4.84
N PHE A 231 5.58 19.82 -5.45
CA PHE A 231 6.75 19.30 -4.75
C PHE A 231 8.01 19.53 -5.60
N ALA A 232 9.17 19.53 -4.94
CA ALA A 232 10.46 19.74 -5.58
C ALA A 232 11.32 18.47 -5.52
N VAL A 233 11.94 18.13 -6.64
CA VAL A 233 12.75 16.93 -6.83
C VAL A 233 14.22 17.32 -6.96
N ASN A 234 15.08 16.63 -6.21
CA ASN A 234 16.53 16.63 -6.40
C ASN A 234 16.85 15.76 -7.61
N MET A 235 17.19 16.40 -8.72
CA MET A 235 17.56 15.74 -9.96
C MET A 235 19.02 15.25 -9.89
N GLY A 236 19.41 14.38 -10.82
CA GLY A 236 20.76 13.81 -10.90
C GLY A 236 20.99 12.62 -9.96
N MET A 237 19.93 12.06 -9.40
CA MET A 237 19.96 10.89 -8.51
C MET A 237 19.66 9.57 -9.24
N ILE A 238 19.26 9.65 -10.52
CA ILE A 238 19.15 8.54 -11.48
C ILE A 238 20.08 8.81 -12.65
N SER A 239 20.35 7.82 -13.52
CA SER A 239 21.27 7.95 -14.65
C SER A 239 20.81 8.97 -15.72
N GLY A 240 21.75 9.35 -16.58
CA GLY A 240 21.50 10.19 -17.75
C GLY A 240 21.62 11.69 -17.48
N GLU A 241 21.96 12.46 -18.52
CA GLU A 241 22.03 13.93 -18.44
C GLU A 241 20.66 14.61 -18.52
N LYS A 242 19.67 13.89 -19.08
CA LYS A 242 18.29 14.34 -19.26
C LYS A 242 17.34 13.20 -19.00
N VAL A 243 16.17 13.54 -18.48
CA VAL A 243 15.09 12.58 -18.19
C VAL A 243 13.82 12.95 -18.92
N ASN A 244 13.08 11.95 -19.38
CA ASN A 244 11.68 12.10 -19.74
C ASN A 244 10.86 12.20 -18.47
N ALA A 245 9.89 13.11 -18.44
CA ALA A 245 8.92 13.23 -17.36
C ALA A 245 7.50 13.00 -17.89
N TRP A 246 6.75 12.17 -17.17
CA TRP A 246 5.36 11.86 -17.47
C TRP A 246 4.51 11.94 -16.21
N TRP A 247 3.28 12.41 -16.36
CA TRP A 247 2.24 12.23 -15.36
C TRP A 247 1.45 10.97 -15.68
N PHE A 248 1.30 10.10 -14.68
CA PHE A 248 0.45 8.93 -14.74
C PHE A 248 -0.78 9.14 -13.85
N ASP A 249 -1.94 8.72 -14.33
CA ASP A 249 -3.21 8.76 -13.61
C ASP A 249 -3.56 7.38 -13.02
N PRO A 250 -3.44 7.18 -11.69
CA PRO A 250 -3.74 5.92 -11.01
C PRO A 250 -5.18 5.43 -11.16
N SER A 251 -6.12 6.33 -11.49
CA SER A 251 -7.54 6.00 -11.61
C SER A 251 -7.91 5.36 -12.95
N ASN A 252 -7.07 5.54 -13.99
CA ASN A 252 -7.37 5.07 -15.35
C ASN A 252 -6.16 4.63 -16.18
N GLY A 253 -4.94 4.71 -15.64
CA GLY A 253 -3.72 4.21 -16.27
C GLY A 253 -3.16 5.08 -17.39
N LYS A 254 -3.67 6.30 -17.60
CA LYS A 254 -3.22 7.16 -18.68
C LYS A 254 -1.93 7.90 -18.32
N PHE A 255 -1.02 7.97 -19.29
CA PHE A 255 0.17 8.80 -19.26
C PHE A 255 -0.07 10.13 -19.99
N SER A 256 0.56 11.19 -19.50
CA SER A 256 0.59 12.53 -20.12
C SER A 256 2.00 13.08 -20.07
N PHE A 257 2.58 13.39 -21.22
CA PHE A 257 3.95 13.88 -21.30
C PHE A 257 4.08 15.24 -20.63
N ALA A 258 5.01 15.36 -19.68
CA ALA A 258 5.29 16.60 -18.96
C ALA A 258 6.49 17.37 -19.56
N GLY A 259 7.40 16.68 -20.25
CA GLY A 259 8.54 17.28 -20.93
C GLY A 259 9.83 16.50 -20.76
N VAL A 260 10.91 17.07 -21.31
CA VAL A 260 12.29 16.62 -21.07
C VAL A 260 12.98 17.62 -20.16
N PHE A 261 13.61 17.13 -19.10
CA PHE A 261 14.26 17.97 -18.10
C PHE A 261 15.75 17.63 -17.99
N ALA A 262 16.57 18.63 -17.67
CA ALA A 262 17.95 18.39 -17.28
C ALA A 262 17.98 17.59 -15.97
N ASN A 263 18.79 16.54 -15.91
CA ASN A 263 18.90 15.69 -14.73
C ASN A 263 19.92 16.25 -13.74
N SER A 264 19.74 17.51 -13.34
CA SER A 264 20.64 18.22 -12.43
C SER A 264 19.93 19.33 -11.68
N GLY A 265 20.35 19.61 -10.45
CA GLY A 265 19.76 20.66 -9.61
C GLY A 265 18.42 20.25 -9.03
N THR A 266 17.55 21.23 -8.79
CA THR A 266 16.24 21.02 -8.17
C THR A 266 15.14 21.53 -9.11
N ILE A 267 14.13 20.70 -9.36
CA ILE A 267 13.00 21.05 -10.24
C ILE A 267 11.68 20.87 -9.49
N SER A 268 10.82 21.87 -9.58
CA SER A 268 9.47 21.83 -9.01
C SER A 268 8.47 21.27 -10.01
N PHE A 269 7.69 20.29 -9.59
CA PHE A 269 6.61 19.69 -10.35
C PHE A 269 5.28 19.96 -9.66
N ALA A 270 4.25 20.27 -10.45
CA ALA A 270 2.88 20.47 -9.98
C ALA A 270 1.92 19.82 -10.98
N PRO A 271 1.10 18.85 -10.54
CA PRO A 271 0.11 18.25 -11.43
C PRO A 271 -1.08 19.18 -11.65
N ALA A 272 -1.78 18.96 -12.77
CA ALA A 272 -3.04 19.65 -13.02
C ALA A 272 -4.11 19.22 -12.01
N LYS A 273 -4.86 20.18 -11.47
CA LYS A 273 -5.99 19.88 -10.57
C LYS A 273 -7.14 19.26 -11.36
N ARG A 274 -7.70 18.15 -10.85
CA ARG A 274 -8.86 17.49 -11.43
C ARG A 274 -10.15 18.06 -10.87
N TYR A 275 -11.16 18.22 -11.72
CA TYR A 275 -12.49 18.66 -11.30
C TYR A 275 -13.18 17.69 -10.33
N SER A 276 -12.84 16.39 -10.38
CA SER A 276 -13.39 15.37 -9.49
C SER A 276 -12.92 15.51 -8.03
N GLY A 277 -11.88 16.31 -7.76
CA GLY A 277 -11.25 16.41 -6.44
C GLY A 277 -10.30 15.27 -6.09
N GLN A 278 -10.32 14.15 -6.84
CA GLN A 278 -9.33 13.07 -6.75
C GLN A 278 -8.09 13.46 -7.55
N ASN A 279 -7.10 14.05 -6.89
CA ASN A 279 -5.92 14.63 -7.54
C ASN A 279 -4.70 13.70 -7.55
N ASP A 280 -4.87 12.43 -7.21
CA ASP A 280 -3.76 11.51 -7.09
C ASP A 280 -3.10 11.23 -8.44
N THR A 281 -1.77 11.26 -8.46
CA THR A 281 -0.96 11.10 -9.66
C THR A 281 0.39 10.50 -9.34
N VAL A 282 1.04 9.90 -10.33
CA VAL A 282 2.46 9.55 -10.24
C VAL A 282 3.24 10.39 -11.23
N LEU A 283 4.25 11.13 -10.75
CA LEU A 283 5.30 11.63 -11.63
C LEU A 283 6.25 10.47 -11.93
N VAL A 284 6.47 10.21 -13.21
CA VAL A 284 7.41 9.20 -13.67
C VAL A 284 8.56 9.92 -14.36
N LEU A 285 9.77 9.74 -13.83
CA LEU A 285 11.02 10.20 -14.42
C LEU A 285 11.83 8.99 -14.86
N PHE A 286 12.43 9.05 -16.05
CA PHE A 286 13.41 8.05 -16.47
C PHE A 286 14.40 8.63 -17.47
N ASP A 287 15.61 8.06 -17.52
CA ASP A 287 16.67 8.43 -18.47
C ASP A 287 16.09 8.45 -19.90
N ILE A 288 16.34 9.53 -20.65
CA ILE A 288 15.82 9.66 -22.03
C ILE A 288 16.27 8.54 -22.97
N LYS A 289 17.33 7.79 -22.60
CA LYS A 289 17.82 6.63 -23.35
C LYS A 289 17.09 5.33 -23.01
N ALA A 290 16.34 5.27 -21.92
CA ALA A 290 15.54 4.10 -21.56
C ALA A 290 14.19 4.09 -22.32
N ASP A 291 13.65 2.89 -22.58
CA ASP A 291 12.43 2.65 -23.36
C ASP A 291 11.34 2.00 -22.48
N TYR A 292 10.97 2.68 -21.39
CA TYR A 292 9.93 2.19 -20.46
C TYR A 292 8.51 2.52 -20.92
N ILE A 293 8.32 3.70 -21.52
CA ILE A 293 7.02 4.22 -21.96
C ILE A 293 7.18 4.69 -23.40
N LYS A 294 6.31 4.15 -24.28
CA LYS A 294 6.27 4.45 -25.73
C LYS A 294 5.20 5.46 -26.07
#